data_AF-A0A369R0H0-F1
#
_entry.id   AF-A0A369R0H0-F1
#
_cell.length_a   1.000
_cell.length_b   1.000
_cell.length_c   1.000
_cell.angle_alpha   90.00
_cell.angle_beta   90.00
_cell.angle_gamma   90.00
#
_symmetry.space_group_name_H-M   'P 1'
#
loop_
_entity.id
_entity.type
_entity.pdbx_description
1 polymer ?
#
loop_
_entity_poly.entity_id
_entity_poly.type
_entity_poly.pdbx_seq_one_letter_code
_entity_poly.pdbx_strand_id
1 'polypeptide(L)'
;MRGTSPAARLAGRAPWVAAALLYLAALGWVVATGTRLGPWAFLPVAVPLAVYVAWSDMARMKIPNGAVLLCAGAFLLLGPLVLPWADYGWRIGIGLAVLVAGFLLNMVGVLGAGDAKFAAAMAPYIAPSDGALMAYLFAAVMLGAFAAHRAMRAVPAVRRLAPDWESWADRRFPMGLALGPALALYLALAPFLGV
;
A
#
# COMPACT_ATOMS: atom_id res chain seq x y z
N MET A 1 -29.05 -0.03 27.43
CA MET A 1 -28.23 -0.01 26.19
C MET A 1 -29.18 -0.11 24.99
N ARG A 2 -29.39 0.97 24.21
CA ARG A 2 -30.28 0.92 23.04
C ARG A 2 -29.53 0.24 21.89
N GLY A 3 -29.91 -1.00 21.55
CA GLY A 3 -29.37 -1.68 20.39
C GLY A 3 -29.77 -0.93 19.11
N THR A 4 -28.81 -0.61 18.25
CA THR A 4 -29.08 -0.02 16.93
C THR A 4 -30.03 -0.94 16.15
N SER A 5 -31.09 -0.38 15.56
CA SER A 5 -32.03 -1.17 14.75
C SER A 5 -31.31 -1.83 13.57
N PRO A 6 -31.78 -2.99 13.07
CA PRO A 6 -31.21 -3.64 11.88
C PRO A 6 -31.11 -2.69 10.68
N ALA A 7 -32.09 -1.80 10.50
CA ALA A 7 -32.10 -0.77 9.47
C ALA A 7 -30.95 0.26 9.63
N ALA A 8 -30.66 0.70 10.86
CA ALA A 8 -29.55 1.61 11.12
C ALA A 8 -28.17 0.97 10.85
N ARG A 9 -28.03 -0.34 11.10
CA ARG A 9 -26.79 -1.08 10.77
C ARG A 9 -26.58 -1.27 9.27
N LEU A 10 -27.66 -1.43 8.51
CA LEU A 10 -27.63 -1.53 7.05
C LEU A 10 -27.34 -0.17 6.40
N ALA A 11 -27.96 0.91 6.89
CA ALA A 11 -27.71 2.27 6.40
C ALA A 11 -26.23 2.67 6.54
N GLY A 12 -25.58 2.32 7.65
CA GLY A 12 -24.14 2.56 7.83
C GLY A 12 -23.22 1.74 6.91
N ARG A 13 -23.71 0.62 6.36
CA ARG A 13 -22.95 -0.25 5.43
C ARG A 13 -23.24 0.03 3.96
N ALA A 14 -24.37 0.66 3.66
CA ALA A 14 -24.81 1.00 2.31
C ALA A 14 -23.74 1.67 1.41
N PRO A 15 -22.98 2.70 1.87
CA PRO A 15 -21.98 3.33 0.99
C PRO A 15 -20.82 2.39 0.63
N TRP A 16 -20.40 1.55 1.58
CA TRP A 16 -19.33 0.58 1.34
C TRP A 16 -19.77 -0.55 0.40
N VAL A 17 -21.01 -1.01 0.56
CA VAL A 17 -21.62 -1.99 -0.34
C VAL A 17 -21.74 -1.42 -1.74
N ALA A 18 -22.22 -0.18 -1.88
CA ALA A 18 -22.32 0.48 -3.18
C ALA A 18 -20.94 0.65 -3.84
N ALA A 19 -19.92 1.10 -3.11
CA ALA A 19 -18.55 1.22 -3.63
C ALA A 19 -17.97 -0.13 -4.08
N ALA A 20 -18.19 -1.20 -3.30
CA ALA A 20 -17.77 -2.55 -3.67
C ALA A 20 -18.48 -3.05 -4.92
N LEU A 21 -19.80 -2.84 -5.02
CA LEU A 21 -20.57 -3.22 -6.20
C LEU A 21 -20.14 -2.45 -7.45
N LEU A 22 -19.87 -1.14 -7.32
CA LEU A 22 -19.35 -0.33 -8.42
C LEU A 22 -17.96 -0.79 -8.86
N TYR A 23 -17.09 -1.12 -7.91
CA TYR A 23 -15.76 -1.67 -8.21
C TYR A 23 -15.87 -3.01 -8.96
N LEU A 24 -16.70 -3.93 -8.46
CA LEU A 24 -16.94 -5.22 -9.11
C LEU A 24 -17.59 -5.06 -10.49
N ALA A 25 -18.52 -4.12 -10.64
CA ALA A 25 -19.14 -3.81 -11.92
C ALA A 25 -18.11 -3.24 -12.91
N ALA A 26 -17.20 -2.38 -12.47
CA ALA A 26 -16.10 -1.88 -13.30
C ALA A 26 -15.16 -3.02 -13.74
N LEU A 27 -14.82 -3.94 -12.84
CA LEU A 27 -14.04 -5.14 -13.20
C LEU A 27 -14.81 -6.04 -14.19
N GLY A 28 -16.12 -6.23 -14.00
CA GLY A 28 -16.97 -6.99 -14.91
C GLY A 28 -17.07 -6.35 -16.30
N TRP A 29 -17.16 -5.02 -16.36
CA TRP A 29 -17.14 -4.26 -17.61
C TRP A 29 -15.86 -4.49 -18.41
N VAL A 30 -14.70 -4.48 -17.76
CA VAL A 30 -13.40 -4.76 -18.39
C VAL A 30 -13.39 -6.13 -19.05
N VAL A 31 -13.87 -7.14 -18.34
CA VAL A 31 -13.92 -8.51 -18.85
C VAL A 31 -14.88 -8.61 -20.04
N ALA A 32 -16.03 -7.92 -19.98
CA ALA A 32 -17.05 -7.96 -21.02
C ALA A 32 -16.67 -7.19 -22.29
N THR A 33 -15.90 -6.10 -22.16
CA THR A 33 -15.61 -5.17 -23.28
C THR A 33 -14.16 -5.17 -23.74
N GLY A 34 -13.24 -5.77 -22.97
CA GLY A 34 -11.81 -5.71 -23.22
C GLY A 34 -11.16 -4.34 -22.95
N THR A 35 -11.92 -3.34 -22.49
CA THR A 35 -11.36 -2.03 -22.13
C THR A 35 -10.60 -2.14 -20.82
N ARG A 36 -9.30 -1.83 -20.81
CA ARG A 36 -8.47 -1.87 -19.60
C ARG A 36 -8.77 -0.69 -18.67
N LEU A 37 -8.75 -0.93 -17.36
CA LEU A 37 -8.78 0.16 -16.38
C LEU A 37 -7.41 0.81 -16.28
N GLY A 38 -7.36 2.07 -15.86
CA GLY A 38 -6.09 2.72 -15.51
C GLY A 38 -5.52 2.21 -14.17
N PRO A 39 -4.30 2.62 -13.80
CA PRO A 39 -3.64 2.22 -12.55
C PRO A 39 -4.45 2.50 -11.27
N TRP A 40 -5.36 3.47 -11.32
CA TRP A 40 -6.27 3.80 -10.23
C TRP A 40 -7.16 2.62 -9.78
N ALA A 41 -7.36 1.60 -10.61
CA ALA A 41 -8.13 0.40 -10.27
C ALA A 41 -7.50 -0.43 -9.12
N PHE A 42 -6.23 -0.19 -8.81
CA PHE A 42 -5.57 -0.81 -7.66
C PHE A 42 -5.87 -0.08 -6.33
N LEU A 43 -6.31 1.17 -6.36
CA LEU A 43 -6.51 2.01 -5.16
C LEU A 43 -7.46 1.41 -4.11
N PRO A 44 -8.61 0.79 -4.48
CA PRO A 44 -9.51 0.21 -3.50
C PRO A 44 -8.86 -0.88 -2.63
N VAL A 45 -7.80 -1.52 -3.13
CA VAL A 45 -7.01 -2.50 -2.37
C VAL A 45 -5.77 -1.85 -1.75
N ALA A 46 -5.06 -1.01 -2.50
CA ALA A 46 -3.81 -0.41 -2.07
C ALA A 46 -3.98 0.56 -0.89
N VAL A 47 -5.06 1.35 -0.84
CA VAL A 47 -5.28 2.33 0.23
C VAL A 47 -5.55 1.65 1.58
N PRO A 48 -6.52 0.71 1.72
CA PRO A 48 -6.71 0.00 2.98
C PRO A 48 -5.47 -0.78 3.41
N LEU A 49 -4.76 -1.39 2.45
CA LEU A 49 -3.51 -2.09 2.70
C LEU A 49 -2.42 -1.14 3.24
N ALA A 50 -2.26 0.04 2.64
CA ALA A 50 -1.29 1.05 3.09
C ALA A 50 -1.57 1.49 4.53
N VAL A 51 -2.83 1.71 4.88
CA VAL A 51 -3.24 2.03 6.25
C VAL A 51 -2.93 0.87 7.21
N TYR A 52 -3.25 -0.36 6.83
CA TYR A 52 -2.98 -1.54 7.66
C TYR A 52 -1.48 -1.76 7.88
N VAL A 53 -0.67 -1.60 6.83
CA VAL A 53 0.79 -1.73 6.90
C VAL A 53 1.38 -0.65 7.81
N ALA A 54 0.99 0.62 7.61
CA ALA A 54 1.42 1.73 8.45
C ALA A 54 1.04 1.50 9.93
N TRP A 55 -0.20 1.06 10.18
CA TRP A 55 -0.66 0.75 11.54
C TRP A 55 0.13 -0.41 12.17
N SER A 56 0.29 -1.52 11.44
CA SER A 56 1.01 -2.69 11.96
C SER A 56 2.45 -2.37 12.28
N ASP A 57 3.10 -1.60 11.42
CA ASP A 57 4.50 -1.25 11.59
C ASP A 57 4.71 -0.23 12.71
N MET A 58 3.80 0.74 12.86
CA MET A 58 3.76 1.61 14.03
C MET A 58 3.56 0.83 15.34
N ALA A 59 2.60 -0.10 15.36
CA ALA A 59 2.24 -0.82 16.58
C ALA A 59 3.28 -1.88 16.98
N ARG A 60 3.87 -2.59 16.01
CA ARG A 60 4.67 -3.81 16.25
C ARG A 60 6.03 -3.83 15.54
N MET A 61 6.41 -2.74 14.88
CA MET A 61 7.65 -2.63 14.08
C MET A 61 7.82 -3.79 13.08
N LYS A 62 6.69 -4.29 12.56
CA LYS A 62 6.59 -5.46 11.69
C LYS A 62 5.54 -5.25 10.62
N ILE A 63 5.95 -5.44 9.37
CA ILE A 63 5.05 -5.62 8.23
C ILE A 63 4.65 -7.12 8.15
N PRO A 64 3.37 -7.48 8.33
CA PRO A 64 2.95 -8.88 8.32
C PRO A 64 3.09 -9.50 6.92
N ASN A 65 3.53 -10.76 6.84
CA ASN A 65 3.61 -11.48 5.58
C ASN A 65 2.26 -11.52 4.85
N GLY A 66 1.14 -11.58 5.58
CA GLY A 66 -0.19 -11.50 4.99
C GLY A 66 -0.44 -10.20 4.20
N ALA A 67 0.10 -9.06 4.67
CA ALA A 67 0.00 -7.79 3.94
C ALA A 67 0.85 -7.81 2.67
N VAL A 68 2.06 -8.36 2.73
CA VAL A 68 2.93 -8.54 1.55
C VAL A 68 2.27 -9.44 0.52
N LEU A 69 1.73 -10.59 0.96
CA LEU A 69 1.04 -11.54 0.08
C LEU A 69 -0.23 -10.95 -0.51
N LEU A 70 -0.99 -10.16 0.26
CA LEU A 70 -2.16 -9.44 -0.26
C LEU A 70 -1.76 -8.41 -1.31
N CYS A 71 -0.66 -7.68 -1.10
CA CYS A 71 -0.11 -6.74 -2.08
C CYS A 71 0.25 -7.46 -3.38
N ALA A 72 1.10 -8.48 -3.30
CA ALA A 72 1.52 -9.23 -4.49
C ALA A 72 0.33 -9.92 -5.18
N GLY A 73 -0.55 -10.57 -4.41
CA GLY A 73 -1.73 -11.25 -4.93
C GLY A 73 -2.72 -10.29 -5.61
N ALA A 74 -2.92 -9.09 -5.05
CA ALA A 74 -3.76 -8.08 -5.68
C ALA A 74 -3.20 -7.64 -7.04
N PHE A 75 -1.88 -7.49 -7.18
CA PHE A 75 -1.27 -7.22 -8.49
C PHE A 75 -1.46 -8.39 -9.45
N LEU A 76 -1.24 -9.63 -8.99
CA LEU A 76 -1.34 -10.81 -9.86
C LEU A 76 -2.78 -11.04 -10.37
N LEU A 77 -3.78 -10.72 -9.55
CA LEU A 77 -5.19 -10.92 -9.89
C LEU A 77 -5.75 -9.76 -10.73
N LEU A 78 -5.42 -8.52 -10.38
CA LEU A 78 -5.98 -7.33 -11.03
C LEU A 78 -5.10 -6.85 -12.21
N GLY A 79 -3.81 -7.14 -12.20
CA GLY A 79 -2.84 -6.73 -13.22
C GLY A 79 -3.27 -7.07 -14.65
N PRO A 80 -3.73 -8.30 -14.95
CA PRO A 80 -4.24 -8.65 -16.29
C PRO A 80 -5.45 -7.83 -16.76
N LEU A 81 -6.23 -7.27 -15.83
CA LEU A 81 -7.40 -6.43 -16.12
C LEU A 81 -7.03 -4.95 -16.33
N VAL A 82 -5.89 -4.53 -15.77
CA VAL A 82 -5.43 -3.14 -15.77
C VAL A 82 -4.36 -2.90 -16.84
N LEU A 83 -3.51 -3.89 -17.11
CA LEU A 83 -2.28 -3.71 -17.88
C LEU A 83 -2.26 -4.55 -19.16
N PRO A 84 -1.52 -4.11 -20.20
CA PRO A 84 -1.11 -4.98 -21.29
C PRO A 84 -0.37 -6.22 -20.80
N TRP A 85 -0.60 -7.37 -21.44
CA TRP A 85 0.05 -8.63 -21.08
C TRP A 85 1.58 -8.56 -21.11
N ALA A 86 2.13 -7.84 -22.10
CA ALA A 86 3.57 -7.60 -22.20
C ALA A 86 4.11 -6.83 -20.97
N ASP A 87 3.47 -5.70 -20.63
CA ASP A 87 3.85 -4.88 -19.48
C ASP A 87 3.66 -5.61 -18.15
N TYR A 88 2.58 -6.37 -18.04
CA TYR A 88 2.26 -7.16 -16.85
C TYR A 88 3.37 -8.16 -16.53
N GLY A 89 3.81 -8.96 -17.52
CA GLY A 89 4.90 -9.91 -17.34
C GLY A 89 6.21 -9.23 -16.95
N TRP A 90 6.53 -8.10 -17.59
CA TRP A 90 7.74 -7.33 -17.27
C TRP A 90 7.72 -6.77 -15.85
N ARG A 91 6.58 -6.25 -15.39
CA ARG A 91 6.39 -5.71 -14.03
C ARG A 91 6.53 -6.80 -12.96
N ILE A 92 6.08 -8.02 -13.22
CA ILE A 92 6.35 -9.16 -12.33
C ILE A 92 7.86 -9.41 -12.22
N GLY A 93 8.58 -9.39 -13.35
CA GLY A 93 10.03 -9.51 -13.38
C GLY A 93 10.74 -8.45 -12.55
N ILE A 94 10.27 -7.20 -12.61
CA ILE A 94 10.77 -6.10 -11.76
C ILE A 94 10.54 -6.42 -10.27
N GLY A 95 9.35 -6.90 -9.90
CA GLY A 95 9.07 -7.32 -8.52
C GLY A 95 10.04 -8.38 -8.00
N LEU A 96 10.33 -9.41 -8.83
CA LEU A 96 11.31 -10.44 -8.49
C LEU A 96 12.74 -9.89 -8.39
N ALA A 97 13.13 -8.98 -9.29
CA ALA A 97 14.44 -8.33 -9.23
C ALA A 97 14.60 -7.49 -7.95
N VAL A 98 13.57 -6.73 -7.56
CA VAL A 98 13.55 -5.98 -6.30
C VAL A 98 13.57 -6.91 -5.09
N LEU A 99 12.93 -8.08 -5.14
CA LEU A 99 13.01 -9.08 -4.08
C LEU A 99 14.44 -9.60 -3.90
N VAL A 100 15.13 -9.92 -5.00
CA VAL A 100 16.53 -10.37 -4.96
C VAL A 100 17.42 -9.26 -4.40
N ALA A 101 17.30 -8.03 -4.92
CA ALA A 101 18.08 -6.90 -4.43
C ALA A 101 17.81 -6.62 -2.94
N GLY A 102 16.55 -6.60 -2.52
CA GLY A 102 16.14 -6.40 -1.13
C GLY A 102 16.63 -7.53 -0.21
N PHE A 103 16.64 -8.77 -0.67
CA PHE A 103 17.21 -9.90 0.06
C PHE A 103 18.71 -9.73 0.28
N LEU A 104 19.47 -9.36 -0.75
CA LEU A 104 20.90 -9.10 -0.66
C LEU A 104 21.20 -7.93 0.31
N LEU A 105 20.44 -6.83 0.22
CA LEU A 105 20.54 -5.70 1.14
C LEU A 105 20.23 -6.07 2.59
N ASN A 106 19.26 -6.97 2.80
CA ASN A 106 18.95 -7.50 4.13
C ASN A 106 20.09 -8.38 4.67
N MET A 107 20.76 -9.17 3.82
CA MET A 107 21.91 -10.00 4.25
C MET A 107 23.07 -9.16 4.79
N VAL A 108 23.28 -7.95 4.24
CA VAL A 108 24.31 -7.01 4.71
C VAL A 108 23.80 -6.03 5.78
N GLY A 109 22.56 -6.19 6.25
CA GLY A 109 22.00 -5.41 7.36
C GLY A 109 21.53 -3.99 7.00
N VAL A 110 21.41 -3.66 5.70
CA VAL A 110 21.01 -2.32 5.23
C VAL A 110 19.49 -2.11 5.31
N LEU A 111 18.71 -3.15 5.02
CA LEU A 111 17.25 -3.08 4.93
C LEU A 111 16.59 -4.20 5.72
N GLY A 112 15.49 -3.92 6.42
CA GLY A 112 14.73 -4.94 7.12
C GLY A 112 14.05 -5.93 6.17
N ALA A 113 14.01 -7.21 6.54
CA ALA A 113 13.39 -8.25 5.71
C ALA A 113 11.90 -7.96 5.38
N GLY A 114 11.16 -7.33 6.30
CA GLY A 114 9.76 -6.93 6.06
C GLY A 114 9.65 -5.86 4.98
N ASP A 115 10.45 -4.81 5.11
CA ASP A 115 10.50 -3.68 4.17
C ASP A 115 10.93 -4.14 2.78
N ALA A 116 11.95 -4.99 2.70
CA ALA A 116 12.44 -5.58 1.45
C ALA A 116 11.34 -6.36 0.72
N LYS A 117 10.61 -7.22 1.43
CA LYS A 117 9.52 -8.01 0.86
C LYS A 117 8.36 -7.13 0.42
N PHE A 118 8.00 -6.12 1.21
CA PHE A 118 6.92 -5.21 0.85
C PHE A 118 7.28 -4.29 -0.33
N ALA A 119 8.52 -3.79 -0.36
CA ALA A 119 9.08 -3.05 -1.50
C ALA A 119 9.04 -3.89 -2.80
N ALA A 120 9.38 -5.17 -2.71
CA ALA A 120 9.26 -6.09 -3.84
C ALA A 120 7.81 -6.31 -4.28
N ALA A 121 6.87 -6.39 -3.34
CA ALA A 121 5.45 -6.58 -3.66
C ALA A 121 4.80 -5.32 -4.27
N MET A 122 5.25 -4.12 -3.91
CA MET A 122 4.76 -2.87 -4.52
C MET A 122 5.41 -2.58 -5.88
N ALA A 123 6.61 -3.10 -6.14
CA ALA A 123 7.38 -2.73 -7.33
C ALA A 123 6.62 -2.95 -8.67
N PRO A 124 5.86 -4.04 -8.87
CA PRO A 124 5.10 -4.25 -10.10
C PRO A 124 4.02 -3.19 -10.40
N TYR A 125 3.52 -2.49 -9.36
CA TYR A 125 2.51 -1.44 -9.52
C TYR A 125 3.08 -0.21 -10.21
N ILE A 126 4.39 -0.01 -10.16
CA ILE A 126 5.08 1.17 -10.68
C ILE A 126 5.44 0.92 -12.14
N ALA A 127 5.14 1.87 -13.02
CA ALA A 127 5.56 1.78 -14.41
C ALA A 127 7.10 1.81 -14.49
N PRO A 128 7.73 1.00 -15.37
CA PRO A 128 9.19 0.98 -15.50
C PRO A 128 9.80 2.37 -15.81
N SER A 129 9.06 3.22 -16.52
CA SER A 129 9.41 4.61 -16.83
C SER A 129 9.44 5.53 -15.59
N ASP A 130 8.73 5.16 -14.53
CA ASP A 130 8.41 6.05 -13.41
C ASP A 130 9.33 5.85 -12.22
N GLY A 131 10.43 5.10 -12.38
CA GLY A 131 11.37 4.82 -11.29
C GLY A 131 11.86 6.08 -10.60
N ALA A 132 12.17 7.13 -11.37
CA ALA A 132 12.58 8.43 -10.82
C ALA A 132 11.44 9.14 -10.08
N LEU A 133 10.23 9.14 -10.64
CA LEU A 133 9.05 9.72 -9.99
C LEU A 133 8.77 9.04 -8.66
N MET A 134 8.76 7.70 -8.64
CA MET A 134 8.58 6.94 -7.41
C MET A 134 9.70 7.24 -6.41
N ALA A 135 10.96 7.31 -6.83
CA ALA A 135 12.07 7.63 -5.93
C ALA A 135 11.88 9.00 -5.26
N TYR A 136 11.52 10.04 -6.02
CA TYR A 136 11.26 11.37 -5.47
C TYR A 136 10.03 11.41 -4.57
N LEU A 137 8.93 10.77 -4.98
CA LEU A 137 7.72 10.68 -4.19
C LEU A 137 7.98 9.95 -2.87
N PHE A 138 8.66 8.80 -2.93
CA PHE A 138 9.03 8.03 -1.76
C PHE A 138 9.92 8.82 -0.81
N ALA A 139 10.91 9.55 -1.33
CA ALA A 139 11.75 10.42 -0.51
C ALA A 139 10.93 11.52 0.20
N ALA A 140 10.02 12.18 -0.51
CA ALA A 140 9.16 13.21 0.07
C ALA A 140 8.22 12.63 1.15
N VAL A 141 7.56 11.50 0.86
CA VAL A 141 6.68 10.80 1.80
C VAL A 141 7.46 10.32 3.01
N MET A 142 8.66 9.77 2.83
CA MET A 142 9.52 9.30 3.92
C MET A 142 9.91 10.45 4.85
N LEU A 143 10.33 11.60 4.31
CA LEU A 143 10.68 12.77 5.12
C LEU A 143 9.46 13.29 5.91
N GLY A 144 8.29 13.39 5.26
CA GLY A 144 7.06 13.80 5.91
C GLY A 144 6.61 12.83 7.00
N ALA A 145 6.62 11.52 6.70
CA ALA A 145 6.27 10.47 7.64
C ALA A 145 7.25 10.40 8.83
N PHE A 146 8.54 10.57 8.58
CA PHE A 146 9.57 10.63 9.61
C PHE A 146 9.35 11.83 10.55
N ALA A 147 9.16 13.03 9.99
CA ALA A 147 8.90 14.23 10.76
C ALA A 147 7.62 14.10 11.58
N ALA A 148 6.52 13.64 10.96
CA ALA A 148 5.24 13.41 11.64
C ALA A 148 5.38 12.38 12.77
N HIS A 149 6.03 11.25 12.52
CA HIS A 149 6.29 10.23 13.53
C HIS A 149 7.07 10.80 14.72
N ARG A 150 8.15 11.54 14.44
CA ARG A 150 9.01 12.09 15.49
C ARG A 150 8.31 13.17 16.32
N ALA A 151 7.49 14.00 15.68
CA ALA A 151 6.66 14.98 16.34
C ALA A 151 5.60 14.30 17.23
N MET A 152 4.85 13.32 16.69
CA MET A 152 3.84 12.56 17.45
C MET A 152 4.47 11.83 18.65
N ARG A 153 5.64 11.22 18.46
CA ARG A 153 6.40 10.56 19.53
C ARG A 153 6.83 11.52 20.65
N ALA A 154 7.04 12.80 20.34
CA ALA A 154 7.42 13.81 21.32
C ALA A 154 6.24 14.28 22.19
N VAL A 155 4.99 14.02 21.78
CA VAL A 155 3.79 14.48 22.49
C VAL A 155 3.28 13.38 23.45
N PRO A 156 3.34 13.57 24.79
CA PRO A 156 2.91 12.55 25.73
C PRO A 156 1.43 12.18 25.61
N ALA A 157 0.57 13.14 25.26
CA ALA A 157 -0.85 12.90 25.07
C ALA A 157 -1.12 11.89 23.93
N VAL A 158 -0.38 11.99 22.82
CA VAL A 158 -0.51 11.06 21.68
C VAL A 158 -0.04 9.67 22.07
N ARG A 159 1.11 9.57 22.75
CA ARG A 159 1.63 8.27 23.23
C ARG A 159 0.67 7.56 24.18
N ARG A 160 -0.08 8.30 25.01
CA ARG A 160 -1.09 7.72 25.90
C ARG A 160 -2.30 7.13 25.18
N LEU A 161 -2.57 7.52 23.93
CA LEU A 161 -3.64 6.93 23.13
C LEU A 161 -3.28 5.54 22.60
N ALA A 162 -1.97 5.25 22.51
CA ALA A 162 -1.45 4.00 22.00
C ALA A 162 -0.21 3.57 22.81
N PRO A 163 -0.38 3.27 24.12
CA PRO A 163 0.74 3.05 25.03
C PRO A 163 1.58 1.83 24.65
N ASP A 164 0.94 0.83 24.03
CA ASP A 164 1.54 -0.47 23.71
C ASP A 164 2.25 -0.49 22.34
N TRP A 165 2.32 0.64 21.62
CA TRP A 165 2.99 0.69 20.32
C TRP A 165 4.50 0.72 20.46
N GLU A 166 5.16 -0.24 19.81
CA GLU A 166 6.61 -0.44 19.86
C GLU A 166 7.41 0.74 19.26
N SER A 167 6.88 1.42 18.23
CA SER A 167 7.60 2.51 17.54
C SER A 167 7.90 3.73 18.43
N TRP A 168 7.16 3.89 19.54
CA TRP A 168 7.41 4.97 20.50
C TRP A 168 8.69 4.77 21.32
N ALA A 169 9.11 3.52 21.52
CA ALA A 169 10.32 3.18 22.27
C ALA A 169 11.50 2.89 21.34
N ASP A 170 11.24 2.36 20.14
CA ASP A 170 12.30 1.98 19.18
C ASP A 170 13.08 3.19 18.62
N ARG A 171 14.32 2.95 18.21
CA ARG A 171 15.17 3.95 17.52
C ARG A 171 14.95 3.93 16.02
N ARG A 172 14.56 2.78 15.46
CA ARG A 172 14.25 2.58 14.04
C ARG A 172 12.97 3.32 13.68
N PHE A 173 12.89 3.71 12.42
CA PHE A 173 11.70 4.33 11.85
C PHE A 173 10.80 3.24 11.24
N PRO A 174 9.49 3.22 11.52
CA PRO A 174 8.55 2.28 10.90
C PRO A 174 8.35 2.63 9.42
N MET A 175 9.10 1.95 8.56
CA MET A 175 9.11 2.19 7.10
C MET A 175 7.76 1.95 6.44
N GLY A 176 6.89 1.12 7.01
CA GLY A 176 5.51 0.91 6.58
C GLY A 176 4.70 2.21 6.54
N LEU A 177 5.04 3.19 7.39
CA LEU A 177 4.43 4.52 7.40
C LEU A 177 4.79 5.34 6.14
N ALA A 178 5.86 4.99 5.43
CA ALA A 178 6.26 5.63 4.19
C ALA A 178 5.93 4.78 2.95
N LEU A 179 6.25 3.49 3.00
CA LEU A 179 6.10 2.54 1.88
C LEU A 179 4.64 2.43 1.40
N GLY A 180 3.69 2.21 2.31
CA GLY A 180 2.28 2.10 1.95
C GLY A 180 1.72 3.38 1.32
N PRO A 181 1.85 4.54 1.99
CA PRO A 181 1.39 5.82 1.44
C PRO A 181 2.06 6.22 0.14
N ALA A 182 3.36 5.95 -0.05
CA ALA A 182 4.05 6.23 -1.32
C ALA A 182 3.42 5.47 -2.49
N LEU A 183 3.13 4.17 -2.32
CA LEU A 183 2.41 3.39 -3.32
C LEU A 183 1.01 3.95 -3.59
N ALA A 184 0.24 4.24 -2.53
CA ALA A 184 -1.12 4.76 -2.67
C ALA A 184 -1.14 6.14 -3.39
N LEU A 185 -0.21 7.03 -3.05
CA LEU A 185 -0.09 8.34 -3.67
C LEU A 185 0.38 8.24 -5.12
N TYR A 186 1.32 7.34 -5.43
CA TYR A 186 1.73 7.11 -6.81
C TYR A 186 0.54 6.66 -7.67
N LEU A 187 -0.21 5.65 -7.22
CA LEU A 187 -1.38 5.14 -7.94
C LEU A 187 -2.49 6.20 -8.10
N ALA A 188 -2.59 7.15 -7.16
CA ALA A 188 -3.53 8.25 -7.24
C ALA A 188 -3.06 9.36 -8.18
N LEU A 189 -1.76 9.68 -8.21
CA LEU A 189 -1.21 10.81 -8.95
C LEU A 189 -0.84 10.47 -10.40
N ALA A 190 -0.41 9.24 -10.68
CA ALA A 190 0.05 8.82 -12.00
C ALA A 190 -0.92 9.20 -13.14
N PRO A 191 -2.25 8.95 -13.03
CA PRO A 191 -3.20 9.35 -14.08
C PRO A 191 -3.25 10.86 -14.35
N PHE A 192 -3.03 11.70 -13.33
CA PHE A 192 -3.06 13.16 -13.46
C PHE A 192 -1.74 13.72 -14.00
N LEU A 193 -0.65 12.99 -13.79
CA LEU A 193 0.68 13.35 -14.28
C LEU A 193 0.95 12.84 -15.71
N GLY A 194 0.00 12.07 -16.28
CA GLY A 194 0.12 11.52 -17.63
C GLY A 194 1.10 10.36 -17.73
N VAL A 195 1.30 9.62 -16.63
CA VAL A 195 2.21 8.48 -16.51
C VAL A 195 1.47 7.21 -16.07
#